data_AF-M0N9Y9-F1
#
_entry.id   AF-M0N9Y9-F1
#
_cell.length_a   1.000
_cell.length_b   1.000
_cell.length_c   1.000
_cell.angle_alpha   90.00
_cell.angle_beta   90.00
_cell.angle_gamma   90.00
#
_symmetry.space_group_name_H-M   'P 1'
#
loop_
_entity.id
_entity.type
_entity.pdbx_description
1 polymer ?
#
loop_
_entity_poly.entity_id
_entity_poly.type
_entity_poly.pdbx_seq_one_letter_code
_entity_poly.pdbx_strand_id
1 'polypeptide(L)'
;MERRRLPSYAVEAYDILRDAAPEADDGRREIPPEAARTALEDTDEEFTTGDIDHVLDLLYNRGEIYHVNDQIRFTDLKEFDKKYHDNEEEDDE
;
A
#
# COMPACT_ATOMS: atom_id res chain seq x y z
N MET A 1 -18.49 -1.97 -8.22
CA MET A 1 -17.46 -2.04 -9.28
C MET A 1 -16.57 -3.22 -8.95
N GLU A 2 -16.46 -4.23 -9.82
CA GLU A 2 -15.52 -5.34 -9.60
C GLU A 2 -14.09 -4.79 -9.58
N ARG A 3 -13.45 -4.81 -8.40
CA ARG A 3 -12.00 -4.61 -8.32
C ARG A 3 -11.38 -5.76 -9.13
N ARG A 4 -10.90 -5.46 -10.34
CA ARG A 4 -10.11 -6.45 -11.11
C ARG A 4 -8.99 -6.89 -10.17
N ARG A 5 -8.88 -8.21 -9.97
CA ARG A 5 -7.83 -8.77 -9.12
C ARG A 5 -6.48 -8.22 -9.56
N LEU A 6 -5.69 -7.77 -8.59
CA LEU A 6 -4.30 -7.46 -8.82
C LEU A 6 -3.62 -8.70 -9.42
N PRO A 7 -2.72 -8.52 -10.40
CA PRO A 7 -1.90 -9.62 -10.87
C PRO A 7 -1.03 -10.15 -9.72
N SER A 8 -0.68 -11.43 -9.76
CA SER A 8 0.04 -12.11 -8.65
C SER A 8 1.32 -11.39 -8.26
N TYR A 9 2.13 -11.01 -9.24
CA TYR A 9 3.39 -10.28 -9.01
C TYR A 9 3.18 -8.96 -8.24
N ALA A 10 2.05 -8.28 -8.45
CA ALA A 10 1.75 -7.03 -7.75
C ALA A 10 1.24 -7.28 -6.32
N VAL A 11 0.58 -8.42 -6.09
CA VAL A 11 0.20 -8.86 -4.73
C VAL A 11 1.44 -9.24 -3.94
N GLU A 12 2.37 -9.97 -4.55
CA GLU A 12 3.65 -10.36 -3.93
C GLU A 12 4.48 -9.12 -3.60
N ALA A 13 4.65 -8.21 -4.56
CA ALA A 13 5.34 -6.95 -4.32
C ALA A 13 4.66 -6.09 -3.23
N TYR A 14 3.32 -6.05 -3.19
CA TYR A 14 2.61 -5.35 -2.12
C TYR A 14 2.93 -5.94 -0.74
N ASP A 15 2.96 -7.27 -0.62
CA ASP A 15 3.25 -7.94 0.66
C ASP A 15 4.69 -7.70 1.11
N ILE A 16 5.66 -7.79 0.19
CA ILE A 16 7.07 -7.45 0.43
C ILE A 16 7.21 -6.01 0.92
N LEU A 17 6.62 -5.06 0.18
CA LEU A 17 6.66 -3.65 0.53
C LEU A 17 6.03 -3.39 1.90
N ARG A 18 4.92 -4.06 2.20
CA ARG A 18 4.22 -3.92 3.48
C ARG A 18 5.04 -4.48 4.63
N ASP A 19 5.74 -5.60 4.43
CA ASP A 19 6.60 -6.20 5.46
C ASP A 19 7.85 -5.34 5.73
N ALA A 20 8.44 -4.79 4.67
CA ALA A 20 9.58 -3.89 4.76
C ALA A 20 9.23 -2.52 5.37
N ALA A 21 7.96 -2.11 5.30
CA ALA A 21 7.51 -0.82 5.82
C ALA A 21 7.34 -0.86 7.36
N PRO A 22 8.07 -0.03 8.12
CA PRO A 22 7.86 0.10 9.55
C PRO A 22 6.45 0.63 9.85
N GLU A 23 5.87 0.12 10.94
CA GLU A 23 4.62 0.66 11.49
C GLU A 23 4.94 1.95 12.24
N ALA A 24 4.31 3.05 11.82
CA ALA A 24 4.38 4.33 12.51
C ALA A 24 3.48 4.33 13.76
N ASP A 25 3.68 5.30 14.65
CA ASP A 25 2.92 5.45 15.90
C ASP A 25 1.39 5.56 15.71
N ASP A 26 0.93 6.00 14.53
CA ASP A 26 -0.50 6.09 14.16
C ASP A 26 -1.08 4.74 13.67
N GLY A 27 -0.31 3.65 13.76
CA GLY A 27 -0.70 2.32 13.27
C GLY A 27 -0.64 2.17 11.75
N ARG A 28 -0.14 3.20 11.04
CA ARG A 28 0.01 3.19 9.58
C ARG A 28 1.40 2.74 9.19
N ARG A 29 1.49 2.00 8.08
CA ARG A 29 2.75 1.64 7.47
C ARG A 29 3.15 2.68 6.44
N GLU A 30 4.40 3.14 6.52
CA GLU A 30 4.98 4.05 5.54
C GLU A 30 6.43 3.69 5.25
N ILE A 31 6.83 3.83 3.98
CA ILE A 31 8.17 3.49 3.51
C ILE A 31 8.63 4.53 2.49
N PRO A 32 9.89 5.00 2.55
CA PRO A 32 10.40 5.91 1.53
C PRO A 32 10.49 5.21 0.17
N PRO A 33 10.27 5.91 -0.95
CA PRO A 33 10.28 5.32 -2.28
C PRO A 33 11.61 4.64 -2.63
N GLU A 34 12.74 5.18 -2.14
CA GLU A 34 14.04 4.53 -2.31
C GLU A 34 14.14 3.20 -1.56
N ALA A 35 13.66 3.15 -0.30
CA ALA A 35 13.64 1.91 0.47
C ALA A 35 12.64 0.89 -0.09
N ALA A 36 11.52 1.35 -0.64
CA ALA A 36 10.56 0.49 -1.33
C ALA A 36 11.20 -0.19 -2.56
N ARG A 37 11.97 0.57 -3.35
CA ARG A 37 12.73 0.02 -4.48
C ARG A 37 13.75 -0.99 -4.00
N THR A 38 14.57 -0.64 -3.01
CA THR A 38 15.57 -1.55 -2.44
C THR A 38 14.93 -2.84 -1.89
N ALA A 39 13.78 -2.75 -1.21
CA ALA A 39 13.07 -3.92 -0.69
C ALA A 39 12.60 -4.87 -1.80
N LEU A 40 12.19 -4.35 -2.95
CA LEU A 40 11.81 -5.15 -4.11
C LEU A 40 13.02 -5.66 -4.92
N GLU A 41 14.15 -4.95 -4.87
CA GLU A 41 15.40 -5.40 -5.50
C GLU A 41 16.12 -6.49 -4.69
N ASP A 42 15.94 -6.51 -3.36
CA ASP A 42 16.60 -7.46 -2.45
C ASP A 42 15.87 -8.81 -2.36
N THR A 43 14.70 -8.95 -2.98
CA THR A 43 13.96 -10.21 -2.98
C THR A 43 14.58 -11.25 -3.89
N ASP A 44 14.40 -12.54 -3.58
CA ASP A 44 14.77 -13.66 -4.45
C ASP A 44 14.03 -13.65 -5.81
N GLU A 45 12.97 -12.84 -5.95
CA GLU A 45 12.32 -12.56 -7.24
C GLU A 45 13.11 -11.51 -8.04
N GLU A 46 13.42 -11.83 -9.30
CA GLU A 46 14.09 -10.90 -10.23
C GLU A 46 13.12 -9.79 -10.70
N PHE A 47 12.74 -8.88 -9.81
CA PHE A 47 12.11 -7.63 -10.23
C PHE A 47 13.16 -6.77 -10.92
N THR A 48 12.99 -6.51 -12.22
CA THR A 48 13.84 -5.51 -12.88
C THR A 48 13.43 -4.11 -12.44
N THR A 49 14.31 -3.12 -12.58
CA THR A 49 13.96 -1.71 -12.29
C THR A 49 12.69 -1.26 -13.04
N GLY A 50 12.43 -1.80 -14.24
CA GLY A 50 11.21 -1.51 -14.99
C GLY A 50 9.95 -2.15 -14.39
N ASP A 51 10.07 -3.35 -13.83
CA ASP A 51 8.96 -4.02 -13.15
C ASP A 51 8.59 -3.31 -11.84
N ILE A 52 9.60 -2.81 -11.11
CA ILE A 52 9.40 -2.09 -9.85
C ILE A 52 8.60 -0.81 -10.07
N ASP A 53 9.01 0.03 -11.03
CA ASP A 53 8.27 1.26 -11.33
C ASP A 53 6.85 0.95 -11.83
N HIS A 54 6.69 -0.12 -12.62
CA HIS A 54 5.37 -0.54 -13.09
C HIS A 54 4.46 -1.03 -11.96
N VAL A 55 4.99 -1.83 -11.03
CA VAL A 55 4.27 -2.31 -9.84
C VAL A 55 3.83 -1.15 -8.97
N LEU A 56 4.71 -0.19 -8.69
CA LEU A 56 4.40 0.96 -7.85
C LEU A 56 3.29 1.81 -8.49
N ASP A 57 3.38 2.07 -9.79
CA ASP A 57 2.34 2.78 -10.53
C ASP A 57 1.01 1.99 -10.52
N LEU A 58 1.05 0.67 -10.69
CA LEU A 58 -0.13 -0.17 -10.66
C LEU A 58 -0.82 -0.14 -9.28
N LEU A 59 -0.06 -0.27 -8.20
CA LEU A 59 -0.57 -0.24 -6.83
C LEU A 59 -1.14 1.15 -6.49
N TYR A 60 -0.48 2.22 -6.94
CA TYR A 60 -0.94 3.59 -6.79
C TYR A 60 -2.26 3.82 -7.53
N ASN A 61 -2.33 3.46 -8.82
CA ASN A 61 -3.54 3.60 -9.64
C ASN A 61 -4.71 2.76 -9.13
N ARG A 62 -4.42 1.70 -8.36
CA ARG A 62 -5.44 0.86 -7.73
C ARG A 62 -5.89 1.36 -6.36
N GLY A 63 -5.21 2.36 -5.80
CA GLY A 63 -5.50 2.87 -4.46
C GLY A 63 -5.09 1.90 -3.36
N GLU A 64 -4.08 1.06 -3.61
CA GLU A 64 -3.48 0.19 -2.59
C GLU A 64 -2.37 0.94 -1.87
N ILE A 65 -1.69 1.88 -2.53
CA ILE A 65 -0.70 2.78 -1.94
C ILE A 65 -0.94 4.23 -2.36
N TYR A 66 -0.44 5.18 -1.56
CA TYR A 66 -0.48 6.62 -1.88
C TYR A 66 0.84 7.30 -1.51
N HIS A 67 1.18 8.38 -2.20
CA HIS A 67 2.37 9.19 -1.90
C HIS A 67 1.98 10.37 -0.98
N VAL A 68 2.60 10.47 0.20
CA VAL A 68 2.38 11.54 1.17
C VAL A 68 3.73 11.98 1.75
N ASN A 69 4.07 13.27 1.66
CA ASN A 69 5.34 13.80 2.18
C ASN A 69 6.59 13.01 1.76
N ASP A 70 6.67 12.65 0.47
CA ASP A 70 7.77 11.82 -0.07
C ASP A 70 7.85 10.39 0.51
N GLN A 71 6.77 9.90 1.12
CA GLN A 71 6.64 8.53 1.63
C GLN A 71 5.51 7.80 0.90
N ILE A 72 5.69 6.51 0.71
CA ILE A 72 4.65 5.59 0.24
C ILE A 72 3.88 5.10 1.46
N ARG A 73 2.57 5.31 1.48
CA ARG A 73 1.65 4.85 2.53
C ARG A 73 0.76 3.74 2.02
N PHE A 74 0.56 2.72 2.84
CA PHE A 74 -0.31 1.60 2.53
C PHE A 74 -1.75 1.89 2.90
N THR A 75 -2.66 1.47 2.05
CA THR A 75 -4.10 1.55 2.28
C THR A 75 -4.51 0.38 3.15
N ASP A 76 -4.31 0.49 4.46
CA ASP A 76 -4.86 -0.51 5.36
C ASP A 76 -6.39 -0.39 5.32
N LEU A 77 -7.04 -1.31 4.59
CA LEU A 77 -8.49 -1.31 4.36
C LEU A 77 -9.30 -1.35 5.67
N LYS A 78 -8.69 -1.70 6.81
CA LYS A 78 -9.34 -1.64 8.13
C LYS A 78 -9.48 -0.22 8.66
N GLU A 79 -8.59 0.70 8.31
CA GLU A 79 -8.66 2.10 8.76
C GLU A 79 -9.55 2.96 7.86
N PHE A 80 -9.59 2.67 6.54
CA PHE A 80 -10.45 3.42 5.61
C PHE A 80 -11.93 3.13 5.83
N ASP A 81 -12.29 1.89 6.18
CA ASP A 81 -13.68 1.52 6.53
C ASP A 81 -14.08 2.17 7.87
N LYS A 82 -13.23 2.12 8.89
CA LYS A 82 -13.53 2.64 10.23
C LYS A 82 -13.62 4.16 10.30
N LYS A 83 -12.84 4.90 9.49
CA LYS A 83 -12.84 6.38 9.50
C LYS A 83 -14.06 7.00 8.80
N TYR A 84 -14.79 6.25 7.99
CA TYR A 84 -15.96 6.73 7.24
C TYR A 84 -17.27 5.97 7.56
N HIS A 85 -17.23 4.89 8.34
CA HIS A 85 -18.40 4.25 8.95
C HIS A 85 -18.60 4.60 10.44
N ASP A 86 -17.73 5.41 11.05
CA ASP A 86 -17.97 6.04 12.37
C ASP A 86 -18.63 7.42 12.18
N ASN A 87 -19.64 7.48 11.31
CA ASN A 87 -20.55 8.62 11.17
C ASN A 87 -21.93 8.13 10.72
N GLU A 88 -22.41 7.02 11.27
CA GLU A 88 -23.85 6.85 11.50
C GLU A 88 -24.14 7.49 12.86
N GLU A 89 -24.39 8.79 12.78
CA GLU A 89 -25.28 9.62 13.59
C GLU A 89 -25.66 9.06 14.99
N GLU A 90 -25.18 9.75 16.02
CA GLU A 90 -26.00 10.01 17.20
C GLU A 90 -27.38 10.54 16.73
N ASP A 91 -28.48 9.87 17.06
CA ASP A 91 -29.74 10.53 17.45
C ASP A 91 -30.76 9.50 18.00
N ASP A 92 -31.23 9.81 19.21
CA ASP A 92 -32.50 9.45 19.88
C ASP A 92 -33.03 8.00 19.91
N GLU A 93 -33.02 7.36 21.11
CA GLU A 93 -34.13 7.45 22.10
C GLU A 93 -33.78 6.72 23.42
#